data_AF-A0A5J5ERG1-F1
#
_entry.id   AF-A0A5J5ERG1-F1
#
_cell.length_a   1.000
_cell.length_b   1.000
_cell.length_c   1.000
_cell.angle_alpha   90.00
_cell.angle_beta   90.00
_cell.angle_gamma   90.00
#
_symmetry.space_group_name_H-M   'P 1'
#
loop_
_entity.id
_entity.type
_entity.pdbx_description
1 polymer ?
#
loop_
_entity_poly.entity_id
_entity_poly.type
_entity_poly.pdbx_seq_one_letter_code
_entity_poly.pdbx_strand_id
1 'polypeptide(L)'
;MYLEPTILAHHLLTILRRSGLIDLQTANKNLFSRPKELFEIPRHGPFARGLPSPEVLQKANYSPILKQMVVSGGRCKQDDLDAFAIADIKKLEENGWVHTETPTNGETEYSFASPLHFWSVQP
;
A
#
# COMPACT_ATOMS: atom_id res chain seq x y z
N MET A 1 -1.60 -23.01 10.15
CA MET A 1 -0.54 -23.72 9.40
C MET A 1 0.09 -22.70 8.48
N TYR A 2 1.24 -22.14 8.87
CA TYR A 2 1.93 -21.11 8.09
C TYR A 2 2.73 -21.80 6.98
N LEU A 3 2.55 -21.34 5.75
CA LEU A 3 3.36 -21.77 4.60
C LEU A 3 4.58 -20.85 4.56
N GLU A 4 5.78 -21.42 4.56
CA GLU A 4 7.04 -20.71 4.37
C GLU A 4 6.99 -19.78 3.13
N PRO A 5 7.60 -18.57 3.18
CA PRO A 5 7.59 -17.60 2.07
C PRO A 5 8.04 -18.19 0.73
N THR A 6 8.94 -19.16 0.78
CA THR A 6 9.48 -19.90 -0.38
C THR A 6 8.40 -20.73 -1.09
N ILE A 7 7.42 -21.23 -0.36
CA ILE A 7 6.34 -22.06 -0.91
C ILE A 7 5.32 -21.19 -1.65
N LEU A 8 5.02 -19.99 -1.13
CA LEU A 8 4.10 -19.06 -1.80
C LEU A 8 4.64 -18.62 -3.16
N ALA A 9 5.91 -18.23 -3.21
CA ALA A 9 6.59 -17.85 -4.45
C ALA A 9 6.66 -19.02 -5.45
N HIS A 10 6.96 -20.23 -4.98
CA HIS A 10 7.01 -21.42 -5.83
C HIS A 10 5.63 -21.81 -6.37
N HIS A 11 4.58 -21.70 -5.55
CA HIS A 11 3.21 -22.02 -5.95
C HIS A 11 2.69 -21.02 -6.97
N LEU A 12 2.98 -19.74 -6.79
CA LEU A 12 2.69 -18.69 -7.77
C LEU A 12 3.39 -18.90 -9.10
N LEU A 13 4.69 -19.15 -9.06
CA LEU A 13 5.48 -19.43 -10.25
C LEU A 13 4.96 -20.68 -10.97
N THR A 14 4.50 -21.69 -10.23
CA THR A 14 3.93 -22.92 -10.81
C THR A 14 2.59 -22.65 -11.51
N ILE A 15 1.72 -21.83 -10.91
CA ILE A 15 0.42 -21.50 -11.51
C ILE A 15 0.60 -20.61 -12.75
N LEU A 16 1.46 -19.58 -12.66
CA LEU A 16 1.78 -18.69 -13.78
C LEU A 16 2.46 -19.44 -14.94
N ARG A 17 3.38 -20.36 -14.64
CA ARG A 17 4.06 -21.20 -15.67
C ARG A 17 3.13 -22.21 -16.36
N ARG A 18 2.01 -22.55 -15.73
CA ARG A 18 1.00 -23.45 -16.32
C ARG A 18 -0.05 -22.71 -17.16
N SER A 19 0.10 -21.39 -17.34
CA SER A 19 -0.87 -20.53 -18.05
C SER A 19 -2.29 -20.64 -17.51
N GLY A 20 -2.44 -21.08 -16.25
CA GLY A 20 -3.73 -21.22 -15.62
C GLY A 20 -4.23 -19.85 -15.16
N LEU A 21 -5.48 -19.51 -15.52
CA LEU A 21 -6.16 -18.39 -14.89
C LEU A 21 -6.28 -18.69 -13.39
N ILE A 22 -5.77 -17.78 -12.56
CA ILE A 22 -6.03 -17.82 -11.13
C ILE A 22 -7.41 -17.21 -10.92
N ASP A 23 -8.37 -18.01 -10.45
CA ASP A 23 -9.67 -17.48 -10.09
C ASP A 23 -9.53 -16.52 -8.89
N LEU A 24 -10.47 -15.57 -8.78
CA LEU A 24 -10.43 -14.51 -7.77
C LEU A 24 -10.44 -15.07 -6.35
N GLN A 25 -11.11 -16.19 -6.10
CA GLN A 25 -11.18 -16.80 -4.78
C GLN A 25 -9.82 -17.38 -4.38
N THR A 26 -9.15 -18.07 -5.30
CA THR A 26 -7.80 -18.60 -5.12
C THR A 26 -6.79 -17.46 -4.95
N ALA A 27 -6.91 -16.38 -5.72
CA ALA A 27 -6.07 -15.19 -5.57
C ALA A 27 -6.29 -14.52 -4.20
N ASN A 28 -7.53 -14.32 -3.76
CA ASN A 28 -7.81 -13.75 -2.43
C ASN A 28 -7.25 -14.61 -1.30
N LYS A 29 -7.43 -15.93 -1.38
CA LYS A 29 -7.00 -16.84 -0.31
C LYS A 29 -5.48 -16.95 -0.18
N ASN A 30 -4.73 -16.83 -1.28
CA ASN A 30 -3.29 -17.10 -1.29
C ASN A 30 -2.43 -15.87 -1.56
N LEU A 31 -2.85 -14.98 -2.45
CA LEU A 31 -2.08 -13.80 -2.86
C LEU A 31 -2.38 -12.58 -2.00
N PHE A 32 -3.64 -12.19 -1.94
CA PHE A 32 -4.06 -10.97 -1.28
C PHE A 32 -4.22 -11.13 0.23
N SER A 33 -4.19 -12.37 0.73
CA SER A 33 -4.15 -12.67 2.17
C SER A 33 -2.79 -12.39 2.82
N ARG A 34 -1.72 -12.26 2.01
CA ARG A 34 -0.36 -11.96 2.47
C ARG A 34 0.28 -10.86 1.63
N PRO A 35 -0.30 -9.64 1.65
CA PRO A 35 0.10 -8.56 0.75
C PRO A 35 1.57 -8.20 0.90
N LYS A 36 2.14 -8.26 2.12
CA LYS A 36 3.55 -7.96 2.39
C LYS A 36 4.51 -8.95 1.72
N GLU A 37 4.28 -10.26 1.87
CA GLU A 37 5.10 -11.31 1.23
C GLU A 37 5.03 -11.20 -0.30
N LEU A 38 3.84 -10.90 -0.82
CA LEU A 38 3.66 -10.65 -2.25
C LEU A 38 4.44 -9.40 -2.70
N PHE A 39 4.53 -8.36 -1.87
CA PHE A 39 5.18 -7.10 -2.20
C PHE A 39 6.71 -7.12 -2.13
N GLU A 40 7.29 -7.99 -1.30
CA GLU A 40 8.74 -8.20 -1.27
C GLU A 40 9.28 -8.72 -2.62
N ILE A 41 8.46 -9.41 -3.42
CA ILE A 41 8.84 -9.93 -4.74
C ILE A 41 9.05 -8.79 -5.78
N PRO A 42 8.06 -7.90 -6.04
CA PRO A 42 8.21 -6.80 -6.98
C PRO A 42 8.92 -5.57 -6.41
N ARG A 43 9.23 -5.51 -5.11
CA ARG A 43 9.93 -4.40 -4.44
C ARG A 43 11.20 -3.92 -5.15
N HIS A 44 11.91 -4.83 -5.81
CA HIS A 44 13.14 -4.52 -6.56
C HIS A 44 12.91 -4.37 -8.07
N GLY A 45 11.67 -4.51 -8.52
CA GLY A 45 11.26 -4.39 -9.91
C GLY A 45 10.85 -2.97 -10.31
N PRO A 46 10.59 -2.73 -11.61
CA PRO A 46 10.18 -1.42 -12.11
C PRO A 46 8.84 -0.93 -11.53
N PHE A 47 7.99 -1.84 -11.04
CA PHE A 47 6.70 -1.53 -10.43
C PHE A 47 6.80 -0.89 -9.05
N ALA A 48 7.97 -0.98 -8.39
CA ALA A 48 8.21 -0.32 -7.12
C ALA A 48 8.69 1.14 -7.29
N ARG A 49 8.94 1.59 -8.52
CA ARG A 49 9.28 2.99 -8.80
C ARG A 49 8.08 3.87 -8.41
N GLY A 50 8.32 4.79 -7.48
CA GLY A 50 7.28 5.67 -6.94
C GLY A 50 6.76 5.27 -5.56
N LEU A 51 7.11 4.10 -5.03
CA LEU A 51 6.74 3.73 -3.66
C LEU A 51 7.65 4.42 -2.62
N PRO A 52 7.14 4.69 -1.40
CA PRO A 52 7.96 5.19 -0.31
C PRO A 52 9.06 4.19 0.05
N SER A 53 10.30 4.68 0.20
CA SER A 53 11.43 3.84 0.58
C SER A 53 11.36 3.43 2.06
N PRO A 54 12.03 2.34 2.48
CA PRO A 54 12.06 1.94 3.90
C PRO A 54 12.54 3.06 4.83
N GLU A 55 13.50 3.88 4.39
CA GLU A 55 14.01 5.03 5.14
C GLU A 55 12.92 6.09 5.32
N VAL A 56 12.13 6.36 4.28
CA VAL A 56 10.97 7.27 4.33
C VAL A 56 9.92 6.74 5.31
N LEU A 57 9.63 5.44 5.26
CA LEU A 57 8.66 4.80 6.17
C LEU A 57 9.08 4.81 7.64
N GLN A 58 10.37 5.02 7.90
CA GLN A 58 10.93 5.19 9.25
C GLN A 58 11.01 6.66 9.70
N LYS A 59 10.81 7.63 8.80
CA LYS A 59 10.84 9.05 9.17
C LYS A 59 9.68 9.39 10.10
N ALA A 60 10.00 10.05 11.21
CA ALA A 60 9.05 10.37 12.27
C ALA A 60 7.89 11.29 11.82
N ASN A 61 8.07 12.06 10.74
CA ASN A 61 7.04 12.95 10.22
C ASN A 61 6.06 12.26 9.25
N TYR A 62 6.52 11.29 8.44
CA TYR A 62 5.65 10.61 7.46
C TYR A 62 5.06 9.30 7.98
N SER A 63 5.83 8.54 8.75
CA SER A 63 5.42 7.23 9.27
C SER A 63 4.08 7.29 10.02
N PRO A 64 3.83 8.28 10.92
CA PRO A 64 2.56 8.36 11.65
C PRO A 64 1.36 8.64 10.73
N ILE A 65 1.53 9.53 9.74
CA ILE A 65 0.46 9.88 8.79
C ILE A 65 0.07 8.65 7.97
N LEU A 66 1.05 7.97 7.37
CA LEU A 66 0.78 6.81 6.53
C LEU A 66 0.17 5.66 7.34
N LYS A 67 0.57 5.48 8.60
CA LYS A 67 -0.04 4.50 9.51
C LYS A 67 -1.48 4.85 9.85
N GLN A 68 -1.77 6.12 10.13
CA GLN A 68 -3.14 6.58 10.36
C GLN A 68 -4.02 6.26 9.14
N MET A 69 -3.53 6.56 7.94
CA MET A 69 -4.24 6.21 6.70
C MET A 69 -4.44 4.71 6.53
N VAL A 70 -3.47 3.87 6.93
CA VAL A 70 -3.63 2.42 6.91
C VAL A 70 -4.76 1.97 7.85
N VAL A 71 -4.82 2.52 9.06
CA VAL A 71 -5.86 2.21 10.06
C VAL A 71 -7.25 2.60 9.54
N SER A 72 -7.36 3.71 8.81
CA SER A 72 -8.62 4.15 8.17
C SER A 72 -8.95 3.41 6.86
N GLY A 73 -8.27 2.30 6.55
CA GLY A 73 -8.54 1.50 5.35
C GLY A 73 -8.04 2.13 4.04
N GLY A 74 -7.08 3.05 4.15
CA GLY A 74 -6.41 3.69 3.03
C GLY A 74 -7.08 4.98 2.53
N ARG A 75 -8.12 5.46 3.22
CA ARG A 75 -8.80 6.73 2.97
C ARG A 75 -9.08 7.46 4.28
N CYS A 76 -8.85 8.77 4.29
CA CYS A 76 -9.02 9.63 5.46
C CYS A 76 -9.71 10.93 5.06
N LYS A 77 -10.45 11.53 5.98
CA LYS A 77 -10.87 12.92 5.89
C LYS A 77 -9.78 13.84 6.44
N GLN A 78 -9.88 15.13 6.14
CA GLN A 78 -9.02 16.16 6.74
C GLN A 78 -8.95 16.04 8.27
N ASP A 79 -10.10 15.90 8.93
CA ASP A 79 -10.20 15.80 10.39
C ASP A 79 -9.40 14.61 10.97
N ASP A 80 -9.26 13.51 10.22
CA ASP A 80 -8.46 12.35 10.65
C ASP A 80 -6.96 12.66 10.69
N LEU A 81 -6.52 13.71 10.00
CA LEU A 81 -5.13 14.10 9.84
C LEU A 81 -4.78 15.45 10.49
N ASP A 82 -5.72 16.09 11.20
CA ASP A 82 -5.53 17.42 11.82
C ASP A 82 -4.40 17.47 12.87
N ALA A 83 -4.04 16.33 13.46
CA ALA A 83 -2.92 16.22 14.38
C ALA A 83 -1.55 16.34 13.69
N PHE A 84 -1.50 16.31 12.36
CA PHE A 84 -0.27 16.33 11.58
C PHE A 84 -0.06 17.67 10.86
N ALA A 85 1.20 17.99 10.57
CA ALA A 85 1.52 19.21 9.86
C ALA A 85 1.05 19.12 8.40
N ILE A 86 0.28 20.12 7.93
CA ILE A 86 -0.19 20.22 6.54
C ILE A 86 0.99 20.17 5.55
N ALA A 87 2.15 20.72 5.91
CA ALA A 87 3.35 20.67 5.07
C ALA A 87 3.85 19.23 4.83
N ASP A 88 3.73 18.34 5.81
CA ASP A 88 4.11 16.94 5.65
C ASP A 88 3.13 16.20 4.75
N ILE A 89 1.83 16.45 4.90
CA ILE A 89 0.77 15.88 4.06
C ILE A 89 0.99 16.29 2.59
N LYS A 90 1.19 17.59 2.33
CA LYS A 90 1.52 18.09 0.99
C LYS A 90 2.75 17.41 0.40
N LYS A 91 3.74 17.09 1.24
CA LYS A 91 4.92 16.39 0.75
C LYS A 91 4.64 14.97 0.30
N LEU A 92 3.70 14.28 0.94
CA LEU A 92 3.24 12.95 0.51
C LEU A 92 2.52 13.02 -0.84
N GLU A 93 1.75 14.09 -1.09
CA GLU A 93 1.12 14.35 -2.39
C GLU A 93 2.14 14.64 -3.48
N GLU A 94 3.11 15.54 -3.22
CA GLU A 94 4.19 15.88 -4.16
C GLU A 94 5.00 14.65 -4.58
N ASN A 95 5.19 13.70 -3.65
CA ASN A 95 5.88 12.45 -3.93
C ASN A 95 4.99 11.41 -4.66
N GLY A 96 3.70 11.70 -4.84
CA GLY A 96 2.74 10.83 -5.52
C GLY A 96 2.27 9.65 -4.70
N TRP A 97 2.42 9.67 -3.37
CA TRP A 97 2.01 8.56 -2.49
C TRP A 97 0.58 8.69 -2.00
N VAL A 98 0.13 9.93 -1.86
CA VAL A 98 -1.22 10.30 -1.43
C VAL A 98 -1.87 11.14 -2.52
N HIS A 99 -3.14 10.90 -2.76
CA HIS A 99 -4.00 11.71 -3.61
C HIS A 99 -5.03 12.43 -2.74
N THR A 100 -5.32 13.66 -3.12
CA THR A 100 -6.30 14.48 -2.42
C THR A 100 -7.42 14.86 -3.37
N GLU A 101 -8.64 14.64 -2.93
CA GLU A 101 -9.84 15.06 -3.61
C GLU A 101 -10.59 16.04 -2.72
N THR A 102 -11.05 17.15 -3.31
CA THR A 102 -12.01 18.05 -2.66
C THR A 102 -13.32 17.91 -3.41
N PRO A 103 -14.25 17.06 -2.94
CA PRO A 103 -15.53 16.89 -3.58
C PRO A 103 -16.37 18.16 -3.43
N THR A 104 -17.44 18.26 -4.21
CA THR A 104 -18.32 19.44 -4.25
C THR A 104 -19.00 19.77 -2.90
N ASN A 105 -19.00 18.82 -1.96
CA ASN A 105 -19.48 18.98 -0.59
C ASN A 105 -18.48 19.72 0.34
N GLY A 106 -17.26 19.98 -0.11
CA GLY A 106 -16.26 20.80 0.58
C GLY A 106 -15.35 20.08 1.56
N GLU A 107 -15.56 18.79 1.84
CA GLU A 107 -14.70 18.02 2.74
C GLU A 107 -13.51 17.41 1.99
N THR A 108 -12.29 17.82 2.32
CA THR A 108 -11.10 17.26 1.69
C THR A 108 -10.87 15.82 2.13
N GLU A 109 -10.72 14.92 1.16
CA GLU A 109 -10.42 13.51 1.37
C GLU A 109 -9.02 13.17 0.85
N TYR A 110 -8.32 12.35 1.61
CA TYR A 110 -6.98 11.85 1.30
C TYR A 110 -7.05 10.34 1.09
N SER A 111 -6.40 9.85 0.04
CA SER A 111 -6.32 8.42 -0.25
C SER A 111 -4.92 8.02 -0.71
N PHE A 112 -4.53 6.77 -0.53
CA PHE A 112 -3.31 6.27 -1.17
C PHE A 112 -3.46 6.35 -2.69
N ALA A 113 -2.40 6.79 -3.38
CA ALA A 113 -2.42 6.94 -4.84
C ALA A 113 -2.67 5.60 -5.58
N SER A 114 -2.44 4.47 -4.92
CA SER A 114 -2.90 3.16 -5.38
C SER A 114 -2.90 2.14 -4.23
N PRO A 115 -3.57 0.98 -4.40
CA PRO A 115 -3.50 -0.13 -3.43
C PRO A 115 -2.08 -0.60 -3.14
N LEU A 116 -1.15 -0.42 -4.10
CA LEU A 116 0.26 -0.72 -3.94
C LEU A 116 0.92 0.12 -2.85
N HIS A 117 0.61 1.42 -2.79
CA HIS A 117 1.10 2.29 -1.74
C HIS A 117 0.54 1.86 -0.39
N PHE A 118 -0.77 1.61 -0.30
CA PHE A 118 -1.41 1.11 0.93
C PHE A 118 -0.72 -0.16 1.45
N TRP A 119 -0.51 -1.17 0.59
CA TRP A 119 0.14 -2.42 0.98
C TRP A 119 1.61 -2.25 1.36
N SER A 120 2.35 -1.33 0.71
CA SER A 120 3.75 -1.07 1.02
C SER A 120 3.99 -0.47 2.41
N VAL A 121 2.97 0.18 2.99
CA VAL A 121 3.04 0.80 4.32
C VAL A 121 2.42 -0.08 5.42
N GLN A 122 1.81 -1.23 5.07
CA GLN A 122 1.29 -2.13 6.09
C GLN A 122 2.44 -2.71 6.95
N PRO A 123 2.25 -2.79 8.28
CA PRO A 123 3.26 -3.31 9.19
C PRO A 123 3.66 -4.77 8.93
#